data_AF-A0A960QF79-F1
#
_entry.id   AF-A0A960QF79-F1
#
_cell.length_a   1.000
_cell.length_b   1.000
_cell.length_c   1.000
_cell.angle_alpha   90.00
_cell.angle_beta   90.00
_cell.angle_gamma   90.00
#
_symmetry.space_group_name_H-M   'P 1'
#
loop_
_entity.id
_entity.type
_entity.pdbx_description
1 polymer ?
#
loop_
_entity_poly.entity_id
_entity_poly.type
_entity_poly.pdbx_seq_one_letter_code
_entity_poly.pdbx_strand_id
1 'polypeptide(L)' 'MDAERIRQIRQRMQLTQEDFAHLIGVTFSTVNRWENGKSSPNRIAARLLIGLEKKLKQQ' A
#
# COMPACT_ATOMS: atom_id res chain seq x y z
N MET A 1 -3.61 9.63 -1.29
CA MET A 1 -3.55 8.41 -2.12
C MET A 1 -4.83 7.66 -1.87
N ASP A 2 -5.54 7.26 -2.92
CA ASP A 2 -6.82 6.57 -2.80
C ASP A 2 -6.65 5.07 -2.48
N ALA A 3 -7.72 4.47 -1.97
CA ALA A 3 -7.75 3.09 -1.50
C ALA A 3 -7.47 2.06 -2.62
N GLU A 4 -7.97 2.34 -3.82
CA GLU A 4 -7.87 1.45 -4.96
C GLU A 4 -6.43 1.35 -5.48
N ARG A 5 -5.72 2.49 -5.55
CA ARG A 5 -4.31 2.53 -5.93
C ARG A 5 -3.42 1.78 -4.94
N ILE A 6 -3.75 1.79 -3.65
CA ILE A 6 -3.03 1.01 -2.63
C ILE A 6 -3.23 -0.49 -2.87
N ARG A 7 -4.48 -0.92 -3.08
CA ARG A 7 -4.82 -2.31 -3.41
C ARG A 7 -4.10 -2.79 -4.68
N GLN A 8 -4.07 -1.96 -5.71
CA GLN A 8 -3.41 -2.30 -6.99
C GLN A 8 -1.91 -2.49 -6.86
N ILE A 9 -1.22 -1.66 -6.06
CA ILE A 9 0.22 -1.85 -5.79
C ILE A 9 0.44 -3.21 -5.14
N ARG A 10 -0.33 -3.53 -4.09
CA ARG A 10 -0.22 -4.81 -3.39
C ARG A 10 -0.48 -6.00 -4.32
N GLN A 11 -1.54 -5.94 -5.12
CA GLN A 11 -1.91 -7.01 -6.05
C GLN A 11 -0.85 -7.22 -7.14
N ARG A 12 -0.28 -6.14 -7.69
CA ARG A 12 0.83 -6.24 -8.66
C ARG A 12 2.08 -6.87 -8.07
N MET A 13 2.30 -6.69 -6.78
CA MET A 13 3.38 -7.36 -6.04
C MET A 13 3.02 -8.79 -5.60
N GLN A 14 1.79 -9.25 -5.86
CA GLN A 14 1.28 -10.57 -5.48
C GLN A 14 1.36 -10.84 -3.97
N LEU A 15 1.19 -9.80 -3.16
CA LEU A 15 1.29 -9.87 -1.70
C LEU A 15 -0.09 -9.98 -1.03
N THR A 16 -0.15 -10.70 0.09
CA THR A 16 -1.28 -10.60 1.02
C THR A 16 -1.29 -9.23 1.70
N GLN A 17 -2.40 -8.84 2.32
CA GLN A 17 -2.45 -7.59 3.09
C GLN A 17 -1.45 -7.60 4.27
N GLU A 18 -1.14 -8.78 4.81
CA GLU A 18 -0.21 -8.96 5.92
C GLU A 18 1.25 -8.82 5.44
N ASP A 19 1.63 -9.48 4.35
CA ASP A 19 2.96 -9.31 3.75
C ASP A 19 3.20 -7.86 3.31
N PHE A 20 2.17 -7.23 2.76
CA PHE A 20 2.24 -5.83 2.38
C PHE A 20 2.37 -4.91 3.59
N ALA A 21 1.71 -5.22 4.69
CA ALA A 21 1.85 -4.46 5.93
C ALA A 21 3.29 -4.58 6.48
N HIS A 22 3.86 -5.79 6.48
CA HIS A 22 5.26 -6.02 6.84
C HIS A 22 6.23 -5.23 5.94
N LEU A 23 6.01 -5.22 4.62
CA LEU A 23 6.82 -4.45 3.68
C LEU A 23 6.78 -2.94 3.96
N ILE A 24 5.61 -2.40 4.30
CA ILE A 24 5.40 -0.97 4.54
C ILE A 24 5.82 -0.57 5.97
N GLY A 25 5.97 -1.52 6.89
CA GLY A 25 6.28 -1.26 8.30
C GLY A 25 5.06 -0.79 9.09
N VAL A 26 3.87 -1.32 8.79
CA VAL A 26 2.62 -1.03 9.49
C VAL A 26 1.90 -2.33 9.85
N THR A 27 0.79 -2.23 10.60
CA THR A 27 -0.02 -3.41 10.93
C THR A 27 -0.94 -3.80 9.76
N PHE A 28 -1.34 -5.08 9.71
CA PHE A 28 -2.40 -5.56 8.82
C PHE A 28 -3.66 -4.68 8.88
N SER A 29 -4.13 -4.36 10.11
CA SER A 29 -5.30 -3.51 10.32
C SER A 29 -5.17 -2.13 9.69
N THR A 30 -3.95 -1.58 9.64
CA THR A 30 -3.67 -0.31 8.96
C THR A 30 -3.89 -0.43 7.44
N VAL A 31 -3.31 -1.46 6.81
CA VAL A 31 -3.49 -1.73 5.37
C VAL A 31 -4.96 -2.00 5.05
N ASN A 32 -5.63 -2.82 5.87
CA ASN A 32 -7.05 -3.13 5.71
C ASN A 32 -7.92 -1.84 5.74
N ARG A 33 -7.65 -0.92 6.67
CA ARG A 33 -8.37 0.38 6.71
C ARG A 33 -8.05 1.26 5.52
N TRP A 34 -6.83 1.24 4.99
CA TRP A 34 -6.47 2.00 3.79
C TRP A 34 -7.18 1.46 2.54
N GLU A 35 -7.13 0.15 2.30
CA GLU A 35 -7.76 -0.48 1.12
C GLU A 35 -9.30 -0.41 1.16
N ASN A 36 -9.90 -0.27 2.34
CA ASN A 36 -11.34 -0.05 2.50
C ASN A 36 -11.74 1.43 2.64
N GLY A 37 -10.82 2.37 2.39
CA GLY A 37 -11.09 3.81 2.42
C GLY A 37 -11.47 4.36 3.80
N LYS A 38 -11.23 3.62 4.87
CA LYS A 38 -11.54 4.00 6.26
C LYS A 38 -10.49 4.95 6.87
N SER A 39 -9.32 5.04 6.25
CA SER A 39 -8.27 6.00 6.58
C SER A 39 -7.30 6.14 5.42
N SER A 40 -6.40 7.13 5.49
CA SER A 40 -5.37 7.38 4.47
C SER A 40 -3.98 7.16 5.05
N PRO A 41 -2.98 6.77 4.23
CA PRO A 41 -1.60 6.71 4.65
C PRO A 41 -1.07 8.06 5.14
N ASN A 42 -0.23 8.06 6.17
CA ASN A 42 0.49 9.26 6.60
C ASN A 42 1.54 9.68 5.55
N ARG A 43 2.19 10.84 5.76
CA ARG A 43 3.16 11.40 4.81
C ARG A 43 4.36 10.50 4.51
N ILE A 44 4.77 9.63 5.43
CA ILE A 44 5.90 8.72 5.25
C ILE A 44 5.45 7.52 4.41
N ALA A 45 4.37 6.86 4.82
CA ALA A 45 3.79 5.72 4.10
C ALA A 45 3.37 6.11 2.67
N ALA A 46 2.78 7.29 2.48
CA ALA A 46 2.41 7.78 1.16
C ALA A 46 3.63 7.94 0.22
N ARG A 47 4.77 8.44 0.74
CA ARG A 47 6.00 8.55 -0.05
C ARG A 47 6.54 7.18 -0.47
N LEU A 48 6.53 6.20 0.45
CA LEU A 48 6.93 4.83 0.16
C LEU A 48 6.04 4.20 -0.93
N LEU A 49 4.72 4.31 -0.78
CA LEU A 49 3.74 3.78 -1.74
C LEU A 49 3.92 4.39 -3.14
N ILE A 50 4.15 5.70 -3.23
CA ILE A 50 4.45 6.38 -4.50
C ILE A 50 5.75 5.82 -5.12
N GLY A 51 6.77 5.55 -4.30
CA GLY A 51 8.01 4.92 -4.75
C GLY A 51 7.80 3.51 -5.30
N LEU A 52 7.05 2.67 -4.60
CA LEU A 52 6.69 1.31 -5.03
C LEU A 52 5.93 1.34 -6.35
N GLU A 53 4.92 2.20 -6.47
CA GLU A 53 4.14 2.32 -7.69
C GLU A 53 4.98 2.76 -8.90
N LYS A 54 5.91 3.70 -8.71
CA LYS A 54 6.84 4.11 -9.78
C LYS A 54 7.71 2.95 -10.25
N LYS A 55 8.23 2.13 -9.33
CA LYS A 55 9.02 0.93 -9.65
C LYS A 55 8.20 -0.12 -10.43
N LEU A 56 6.91 -0.25 -10.11
CA LEU A 56 6.00 -1.19 -10.81
C LEU A 56 5.55 -0.70 -12.19
N LYS A 57 5.74 0.58 -12.54
CA LYS A 57 5.45 1.14 -13.87
C LYS A 57 6.65 1.12 -14.82
N GLN A 58 7.84 0.85 -14.29
CA GLN A 58 9.10 0.78 -15.04
C GLN A 58 9.53 -0.66 -15.35
N GLN A 59 8.73 -1.64 -14.95
CA GLN A 59 8.84 -3.06 -15.27
C GLN A 59 7.74 -3.40 -16.27
#